data_AF-A0A382LCD8-F1
#
_entry.id   AF-A0A382LCD8-F1
#
_cell.length_a   1.000
_cell.length_b   1.000
_cell.length_c   1.000
_cell.angle_alpha   90.00
_cell.angle_beta   90.00
_cell.angle_gamma   90.00
#
_symmetry.space_group_name_H-M   'P 1'
#
loop_
_entity.id
_entity.type
_entity.pdbx_description
1 polymer ?
#
loop_
_entity_poly.entity_id
_entity_poly.type
_entity_poly.pdbx_seq_one_letter_code
_entity_poly.pdbx_strand_id
1 'polypeptide(L)'
;MNMAPQELEKSASQFATAAIKYDSQGARGMAVTHYQKAIDSLLKLMHLYPDSKLNKIYTERMKSYKTRIEVLQANGIGIEPTVDPTASPQEQKASLAKNTQNNFDDMVMREKPEVKWRDVVGIDDAKNALRESIVYPTKRGDLFPLGWPRGILLYGPPGCGKTILAAATANELDGYFINVDGSSMMSKWLGEAEKNVSRL
;
A
#
# COMPACT_ATOMS: atom_id res chain seq x y z
N MET A 1 -35.34 -24.72 15.46
CA MET A 1 -34.13 -24.51 14.62
C MET A 1 -33.93 -23.02 14.48
N ASN A 2 -32.87 -22.46 15.07
CA ASN A 2 -32.38 -21.11 14.72
C ASN A 2 -30.89 -21.28 14.44
N MET A 3 -30.57 -21.74 13.23
CA MET A 3 -29.22 -22.19 12.82
C MET A 3 -28.29 -21.01 12.48
N ALA A 4 -28.84 -19.84 12.15
CA ALA A 4 -28.08 -18.66 11.72
C ALA A 4 -27.02 -18.13 12.72
N PRO A 5 -27.29 -17.97 14.04
CA PRO A 5 -26.27 -17.48 14.97
C PRO A 5 -25.17 -18.51 15.23
N GLN A 6 -25.51 -19.79 15.29
CA GLN A 6 -24.55 -20.87 15.52
C GLN A 6 -23.61 -21.06 14.33
N GLU A 7 -24.12 -20.88 13.11
CA GLU A 7 -23.30 -20.94 11.89
C GLU A 7 -22.31 -19.77 11.79
N LEU A 8 -22.74 -18.55 12.13
CA LEU A 8 -21.86 -17.38 12.18
C LEU A 8 -20.78 -17.54 13.25
N GLU A 9 -21.12 -18.08 14.42
CA GLU A 9 -20.15 -18.33 15.49
C GLU A 9 -19.15 -19.43 15.10
N LYS A 10 -19.63 -20.49 14.44
CA LYS A 10 -18.78 -21.54 13.88
C LYS A 10 -17.83 -20.99 12.82
N SER A 11 -18.32 -20.13 11.93
CA SER A 11 -17.52 -19.47 10.90
C SER A 11 -16.44 -18.55 11.51
N ALA A 12 -16.81 -17.74 12.51
CA ALA A 12 -15.85 -16.90 13.24
C ALA A 12 -14.76 -17.74 13.91
N SER A 13 -15.14 -18.86 14.52
CA SER A 13 -14.20 -19.81 15.15
C SER A 13 -13.27 -20.47 14.14
N GLN A 14 -13.78 -20.85 12.97
CA GLN A 14 -12.97 -21.41 11.88
C GLN A 14 -11.94 -20.41 11.37
N PHE A 15 -12.34 -19.16 11.12
CA PHE A 15 -11.41 -18.12 10.69
C PHE A 15 -10.34 -17.82 11.74
N ALA A 16 -10.72 -17.75 13.03
CA ALA A 16 -9.76 -17.55 14.11
C ALA A 16 -8.76 -18.71 14.22
N THR A 17 -9.22 -19.95 14.08
CA THR A 17 -8.35 -21.14 14.11
C THR A 17 -7.36 -21.14 12.94
N ALA A 18 -7.85 -20.81 11.73
CA ALA A 18 -7.00 -20.67 10.56
C ALA A 18 -5.98 -19.53 10.74
N ALA A 19 -6.39 -18.39 11.29
CA ALA A 19 -5.51 -17.26 11.57
C ALA A 19 -4.36 -17.66 12.49
N ILE A 20 -4.65 -18.31 13.62
CA ILE A 20 -3.64 -18.78 14.58
C ILE A 20 -2.69 -19.80 13.93
N LYS A 21 -3.22 -20.69 13.09
CA LYS A 21 -2.39 -21.65 12.35
C LYS A 21 -1.41 -20.92 11.42
N TYR A 22 -1.89 -19.98 10.59
CA TYR A 22 -1.01 -19.21 9.70
C TYR A 22 0.00 -18.35 10.47
N ASP A 23 -0.42 -17.76 11.59
CA ASP A 23 0.41 -16.97 12.49
C ASP A 23 1.57 -17.81 13.05
N SER A 24 1.26 -19.03 13.52
CA SER A 24 2.26 -19.99 14.01
C SER A 24 3.22 -20.49 12.92
N GLN A 25 2.76 -20.51 11.66
CA GLN A 25 3.55 -20.90 10.50
C GLN A 25 4.38 -19.73 9.92
N GLY A 26 4.25 -18.53 10.48
CA GLY A 26 4.92 -17.33 9.99
C GLY A 26 4.30 -16.73 8.73
N ALA A 27 3.18 -17.27 8.22
CA ALA A 27 2.46 -16.75 7.05
C ALA A 27 1.63 -15.51 7.43
N ARG A 28 2.32 -14.39 7.67
CA ARG A 28 1.75 -13.19 8.32
C ARG A 28 0.59 -12.57 7.55
N GLY A 29 0.70 -12.48 6.22
CA GLY A 29 -0.36 -11.92 5.37
C GLY A 29 -1.67 -12.73 5.43
N MET A 30 -1.56 -14.06 5.43
CA MET A 30 -2.71 -14.97 5.56
C MET A 30 -3.29 -14.92 6.98
N ALA A 31 -2.45 -14.81 8.00
CA ALA A 31 -2.87 -14.64 9.39
C ALA A 31 -3.69 -13.36 9.57
N VAL A 32 -3.20 -12.21 9.07
CA VAL A 32 -3.89 -10.91 9.16
C VAL A 32 -5.26 -10.97 8.49
N THR A 33 -5.32 -11.49 7.26
CA THR A 33 -6.60 -11.64 6.52
C THR A 33 -7.61 -12.49 7.29
N HIS A 34 -7.17 -13.61 7.88
CA HIS A 34 -8.07 -14.49 8.63
C HIS A 34 -8.50 -13.90 9.98
N TYR A 35 -7.62 -13.15 10.66
CA TYR A 35 -8.01 -12.38 11.85
C TYR A 35 -9.07 -11.32 11.51
N GLN A 36 -8.93 -10.61 10.38
CA GLN A 36 -9.93 -9.63 9.92
C GLN A 36 -11.30 -10.30 9.64
N LYS A 37 -11.32 -11.42 8.90
CA LYS A 37 -12.55 -12.18 8.65
C LYS A 37 -13.23 -12.67 9.93
N ALA A 38 -12.44 -13.07 10.93
CA ALA A 38 -12.95 -13.46 12.25
C ALA A 38 -13.59 -12.25 12.97
N ILE A 39 -12.94 -11.07 12.95
CA ILE A 39 -13.48 -9.83 13.52
C ILE A 39 -14.79 -9.45 12.84
N ASP A 40 -14.86 -9.47 11.51
CA ASP A 40 -16.07 -9.12 10.77
C ASP A 40 -17.25 -10.05 11.11
N SER A 41 -16.96 -11.33 11.29
CA SER A 41 -17.98 -12.33 11.67
C SER A 41 -18.49 -12.07 13.09
N LEU A 42 -17.61 -11.70 14.02
CA LEU A 42 -17.98 -11.32 15.40
C LEU A 42 -18.75 -9.98 15.45
N LEU A 43 -18.37 -9.00 14.64
CA LEU A 43 -19.08 -7.73 14.49
C LEU A 43 -20.51 -7.96 13.99
N LYS A 44 -20.68 -8.81 12.97
CA LYS A 44 -22.01 -9.20 12.47
C LYS A 44 -22.86 -9.87 13.54
N LEU A 45 -22.29 -10.77 14.34
CA LEU A 45 -22.99 -11.40 15.46
C LEU A 45 -23.46 -10.37 16.49
N MET A 46 -22.60 -9.42 16.86
CA MET A 46 -22.94 -8.38 17.83
C MET A 46 -24.02 -7.43 17.30
N HIS A 47 -24.00 -7.11 16.01
CA HIS A 47 -25.01 -6.25 15.38
C HIS A 47 -26.38 -6.94 15.22
N LEU A 48 -26.39 -8.21 14.83
CA LEU A 48 -27.62 -8.98 14.65
C LEU A 48 -28.27 -9.38 15.98
N TYR A 49 -27.47 -9.53 17.04
CA TYR A 49 -27.91 -9.97 18.36
C TYR A 49 -27.36 -9.05 19.48
N PRO A 50 -27.83 -7.79 19.56
CA PRO A 50 -27.29 -6.78 20.47
C PRO A 50 -27.46 -7.13 21.96
N ASP A 51 -28.53 -7.85 22.32
CA ASP A 51 -28.84 -8.22 23.71
C ASP A 51 -28.17 -9.54 24.16
N SER A 52 -27.29 -10.11 23.33
CA SER A 52 -26.61 -11.37 23.66
C SER A 52 -25.59 -11.19 24.79
N LYS A 53 -25.66 -12.07 25.80
CA LYS A 53 -24.68 -12.12 26.89
C LYS A 53 -23.26 -12.42 26.40
N LEU A 54 -23.12 -13.01 25.20
CA LEU A 54 -21.84 -13.37 24.59
C LEU A 54 -21.10 -12.16 23.98
N ASN A 55 -21.78 -11.02 23.80
CA ASN A 55 -21.19 -9.84 23.16
C ASN A 55 -19.94 -9.33 23.92
N LYS A 56 -19.92 -9.45 25.26
CA LYS A 56 -18.73 -9.13 26.06
C LYS A 56 -17.51 -9.95 25.63
N ILE A 57 -17.70 -11.26 25.41
CA ILE A 57 -16.64 -12.19 24.99
C ILE A 57 -16.21 -11.87 23.56
N TYR A 58 -17.16 -11.56 22.67
CA TYR A 58 -16.85 -11.18 21.29
C TYR A 58 -16.01 -9.90 21.23
N THR A 59 -16.33 -8.89 22.04
CA THR A 59 -15.53 -7.66 22.15
C THR A 59 -14.10 -7.94 22.61
N GLU A 60 -13.92 -8.80 23.63
CA GLU A 60 -12.57 -9.19 24.09
C GLU A 60 -11.78 -9.92 23.02
N ARG A 61 -12.40 -10.88 22.31
CA ARG A 61 -11.76 -11.60 21.20
C ARG A 61 -11.34 -10.67 20.08
N MET A 62 -12.23 -9.76 19.67
CA MET A 62 -11.92 -8.77 18.64
C MET A 62 -10.74 -7.89 19.04
N LYS A 63 -10.68 -7.45 20.30
CA LYS A 63 -9.55 -6.67 20.82
C LYS A 63 -8.23 -7.45 20.73
N SER A 64 -8.24 -8.72 21.11
CA SER A 64 -7.07 -9.61 21.00
C SER A 64 -6.62 -9.80 19.55
N TYR A 65 -7.55 -10.05 18.62
CA TYR A 65 -7.23 -10.19 17.20
C TYR A 65 -6.66 -8.90 16.61
N LYS A 66 -7.25 -7.75 16.94
CA LYS A 66 -6.76 -6.44 16.48
C LYS A 66 -5.33 -6.16 16.99
N THR A 67 -5.09 -6.41 18.27
CA THR A 67 -3.74 -6.27 18.87
C THR A 67 -2.73 -7.17 18.15
N ARG A 68 -3.13 -8.42 17.81
CA ARG A 68 -2.25 -9.34 17.09
C ARG A 68 -1.96 -8.88 15.65
N ILE A 69 -2.97 -8.36 14.94
CA ILE A 69 -2.79 -7.76 13.62
C ILE A 69 -1.78 -6.61 13.68
N GLU A 70 -1.91 -5.71 14.65
CA GLU A 70 -0.98 -4.59 14.83
C GLU A 70 0.46 -5.07 15.05
N VAL A 71 0.67 -6.11 15.87
CA VAL A 71 2.00 -6.73 16.08
C VAL A 71 2.54 -7.39 14.80
N LEU A 72 1.68 -8.04 14.00
CA LEU A 72 2.07 -8.67 12.75
C LEU A 72 2.45 -7.65 11.67
N GLN A 73 1.77 -6.50 11.66
CA GLN A 73 2.03 -5.40 10.73
C GLN A 73 3.24 -4.55 11.14
N ALA A 74 3.41 -4.27 12.44
CA ALA A 74 4.53 -3.47 12.96
C ALA A 74 5.91 -4.14 12.74
N ASN A 75 5.94 -5.48 12.65
CA ASN A 75 7.17 -6.25 12.44
C ASN A 75 7.50 -6.53 10.96
N GLY A 76 6.82 -5.89 10.01
CA GLY A 76 6.91 -6.22 8.58
C GLY A 76 7.12 -5.03 7.66
N ILE A 77 8.36 -4.62 7.46
CA ILE A 77 8.78 -4.07 6.16
C ILE A 77 8.79 -5.27 5.20
N GLY A 78 7.68 -5.52 4.51
CA GLY A 78 7.54 -6.66 3.60
C GLY A 78 6.13 -7.23 3.65
N ILE A 79 5.24 -6.69 2.82
CA ILE A 79 3.93 -7.26 2.55
C ILE A 79 4.18 -8.59 1.84
N GLU A 80 4.07 -9.72 2.55
CA GLU A 80 3.98 -11.01 1.89
C GLU A 80 2.66 -11.06 1.10
N PRO A 81 2.69 -11.38 -0.21
CA PRO A 81 1.47 -11.45 -1.00
C PRO A 81 0.52 -12.50 -0.42
N THR A 82 -0.73 -12.10 -0.19
CA THR A 82 -1.79 -12.97 0.34
C THR A 82 -2.25 -13.94 -0.75
N VAL A 83 -1.52 -15.03 -0.95
CA VAL A 83 -1.94 -16.11 -1.84
C VAL A 83 -2.27 -17.31 -0.96
N ASP A 84 -3.53 -17.74 -0.99
CA ASP A 84 -3.96 -18.94 -0.28
C ASP A 84 -3.30 -20.16 -0.93
N PRO A 85 -2.42 -20.91 -0.22
CA PRO A 85 -1.72 -22.06 -0.78
C PRO A 85 -2.65 -23.19 -1.23
N THR A 86 -3.92 -23.16 -0.78
CA THR A 86 -4.92 -24.18 -1.07
C THR A 86 -5.93 -23.78 -2.15
N ALA A 87 -5.88 -22.53 -2.64
CA ALA A 87 -6.75 -22.07 -3.72
C ALA A 87 -6.42 -22.77 -5.04
N SER A 88 -7.43 -22.94 -5.90
CA SER A 88 -7.21 -23.50 -7.23
C SER A 88 -6.24 -22.62 -8.05
N PRO A 89 -5.49 -23.19 -9.02
CA PRO A 89 -4.56 -22.40 -9.84
C PRO A 89 -5.21 -21.21 -10.56
N GLN A 90 -6.52 -21.26 -10.81
CA GLN A 90 -7.29 -20.17 -11.41
C GLN A 90 -7.61 -19.06 -10.39
N GLU A 91 -8.00 -19.43 -9.17
CA GLU A 91 -8.28 -18.48 -8.09
C GLU A 91 -7.00 -17.82 -7.55
N GLN A 92 -5.88 -18.55 -7.52
CA GLN A 92 -4.56 -17.99 -7.24
C GLN A 92 -4.23 -16.91 -8.28
N LYS A 93 -4.35 -17.20 -9.58
CA LYS A 93 -4.11 -16.21 -10.64
C LYS A 93 -5.05 -15.00 -10.56
N ALA A 94 -6.31 -15.20 -10.21
CA ALA A 94 -7.28 -14.11 -10.11
C ALA A 94 -7.07 -13.23 -8.85
N SER A 95 -6.70 -13.82 -7.72
CA SER A 95 -6.38 -13.10 -6.49
C SER A 95 -5.05 -12.35 -6.59
N LEU A 96 -4.04 -12.95 -7.25
CA LEU A 96 -2.81 -12.28 -7.66
C LEU A 96 -3.10 -11.08 -8.55
N ALA A 97 -3.89 -11.23 -9.62
CA ALA A 97 -4.22 -10.13 -10.53
C ALA A 97 -4.96 -8.96 -9.84
N LYS A 98 -5.88 -9.26 -8.92
CA LYS A 98 -6.61 -8.24 -8.14
C LYS A 98 -5.71 -7.52 -7.12
N ASN A 99 -4.84 -8.24 -6.40
CA ASN A 99 -3.89 -7.62 -5.48
C ASN A 99 -2.85 -6.76 -6.20
N THR A 100 -2.38 -7.18 -7.37
CA THR A 100 -1.42 -6.40 -8.17
C THR A 100 -2.04 -5.13 -8.76
N GLN A 101 -3.35 -5.12 -9.04
CA GLN A 101 -4.06 -3.89 -9.43
C GLN A 101 -4.20 -2.91 -8.26
N ASN A 102 -4.59 -3.41 -7.08
CA ASN A 102 -4.74 -2.56 -5.89
C ASN A 102 -3.41 -1.95 -5.42
N ASN A 103 -2.30 -2.69 -5.49
CA ASN A 103 -0.98 -2.16 -5.12
C ASN A 103 -0.51 -1.03 -6.06
N PHE A 104 -0.82 -1.08 -7.35
CA PHE A 104 -0.30 -0.09 -8.29
C PHE A 104 -0.96 1.29 -8.11
N ASP A 105 -2.28 1.34 -7.94
CA ASP A 105 -2.99 2.61 -7.72
C ASP A 105 -2.62 3.24 -6.36
N ASP A 106 -2.37 2.44 -5.31
CA ASP A 106 -1.86 2.93 -4.01
C ASP A 106 -0.41 3.42 -4.07
N MET A 107 0.40 2.91 -5.01
CA MET A 107 1.81 3.28 -5.19
C MET A 107 2.01 4.53 -6.04
N VAL A 108 0.96 5.03 -6.69
CA VAL A 108 1.00 6.23 -7.53
C VAL A 108 0.21 7.33 -6.83
N MET A 109 0.88 8.19 -6.08
CA MET A 109 0.25 9.42 -5.57
C MET A 109 -0.08 10.32 -6.78
N ARG A 110 -1.35 10.35 -7.19
CA ARG A 110 -1.82 11.18 -8.32
C ARG A 110 -2.25 12.58 -7.88
N GLU A 111 -1.96 12.97 -6.65
CA GLU A 111 -2.32 14.29 -6.14
C GLU A 111 -1.24 15.32 -6.46
N LYS A 112 -1.66 16.54 -6.81
CA LYS A 112 -0.75 17.67 -6.99
C LYS A 112 -0.13 17.99 -5.63
N PRO A 113 1.21 17.98 -5.49
CA PRO A 113 1.83 18.31 -4.21
C PRO A 113 1.55 19.77 -3.87
N GLU A 114 1.28 20.10 -2.61
CA GLU A 114 0.99 21.49 -2.18
C GLU A 114 2.27 22.33 -1.94
N VAL A 115 3.43 21.69 -1.95
CA VAL A 115 4.73 22.30 -1.63
C VAL A 115 5.16 23.26 -2.74
N LYS A 116 5.62 24.46 -2.37
CA LYS A 116 6.15 25.47 -3.29
C LYS A 116 7.67 25.61 -3.15
N TRP A 117 8.31 26.19 -4.17
CA TRP A 117 9.75 26.50 -4.15
C TRP A 117 10.19 27.38 -2.98
N ARG A 118 9.28 28.21 -2.46
CA ARG A 118 9.54 29.09 -1.31
C ARG A 118 9.64 28.32 0.01
N ASP A 119 9.04 27.13 0.07
CA ASP A 119 9.04 26.27 1.25
C ASP A 119 10.34 25.46 1.34
N VAL A 120 11.09 25.36 0.23
CA VAL A 120 12.43 24.76 0.20
C VAL A 120 13.46 25.84 0.50
N VAL A 121 14.15 25.74 1.64
CA VAL A 121 15.18 26.72 2.04
C VAL A 121 16.55 26.35 1.46
N GLY A 122 17.24 27.32 0.85
CA GLY A 122 18.59 27.16 0.27
C GLY A 122 18.64 26.28 -0.99
N ILE A 123 19.82 25.70 -1.26
CA ILE A 123 20.11 24.78 -2.38
C ILE A 123 19.82 25.39 -3.76
N ASP A 124 20.08 26.70 -3.91
CA ASP A 124 19.70 27.46 -5.11
C ASP A 124 20.29 26.90 -6.40
N ASP A 125 21.49 26.33 -6.34
CA ASP A 125 22.11 25.65 -7.49
C ASP A 125 21.26 24.48 -8.00
N ALA A 126 20.76 23.62 -7.10
CA ALA A 126 19.90 22.51 -7.49
C ALA A 126 18.53 23.00 -7.98
N LYS A 127 18.02 24.08 -7.39
CA LYS A 127 16.78 24.71 -7.85
C LYS A 127 16.91 25.22 -9.28
N ASN A 128 18.03 25.89 -9.58
CA ASN A 128 18.30 26.43 -10.90
C ASN A 128 18.51 25.31 -11.92
N ALA A 129 19.27 24.27 -11.57
CA ALA A 129 19.45 23.09 -12.42
C ALA A 129 18.11 22.43 -12.79
N LEU A 130 17.19 22.29 -11.82
CA LEU A 130 15.83 21.76 -12.05
C LEU A 130 15.00 22.67 -12.95
N ARG A 131 15.10 24.00 -12.79
CA ARG A 131 14.40 24.95 -13.65
C ARG A 131 14.88 24.86 -15.10
N GLU A 132 16.18 24.85 -15.30
CA GLU A 132 16.80 24.81 -16.63
C GLU A 132 16.55 23.48 -17.33
N SER A 133 16.56 22.38 -16.57
CA SER A 133 16.45 21.03 -17.13
C SER A 133 15.00 20.57 -17.33
N ILE A 134 14.06 21.04 -16.50
CA ILE A 134 12.66 20.58 -16.53
C ILE A 134 11.70 21.75 -16.79
N VAL A 135 11.75 22.80 -15.97
CA VAL A 135 10.70 23.83 -15.98
C VAL A 135 10.69 24.65 -17.28
N TYR A 136 11.85 25.13 -17.73
CA TYR A 136 11.94 25.94 -18.95
C TYR A 136 11.60 25.14 -20.20
N PRO A 137 12.14 23.93 -20.41
CA PRO A 137 11.76 23.13 -21.57
C PRO A 137 10.28 22.74 -21.58
N THR A 138 9.68 22.47 -20.41
CA THR A 138 8.23 22.19 -20.34
C THR A 138 7.38 23.42 -20.67
N LYS A 139 7.78 24.62 -20.24
CA LYS A 139 7.02 25.87 -20.51
C LYS A 139 7.28 26.43 -21.92
N ARG A 140 8.48 26.24 -22.47
CA ARG A 140 8.95 26.83 -23.74
C ARG A 140 9.78 25.84 -24.55
N GLY A 141 9.14 24.74 -24.95
CA GLY A 141 9.80 23.70 -25.76
C GLY A 141 10.33 24.19 -27.11
N ASP A 142 9.81 25.30 -27.63
CA ASP A 142 10.27 25.97 -28.84
C ASP A 142 11.75 26.42 -28.76
N LEU A 143 12.23 26.72 -27.55
CA LEU A 143 13.61 27.16 -27.31
C LEU A 143 14.61 25.99 -27.22
N PHE A 144 14.12 24.74 -27.21
CA PHE A 144 14.95 23.53 -27.04
C PHE A 144 14.78 22.55 -28.22
N PRO A 145 15.08 22.96 -29.48
CA PRO A 145 14.84 22.15 -30.67
C PRO A 145 15.73 20.90 -30.76
N LEU A 146 16.88 20.91 -30.07
CA LEU A 146 17.79 19.76 -29.98
C LEU A 146 17.42 18.79 -28.86
N GLY A 147 16.31 19.04 -28.16
CA GLY A 147 15.88 18.28 -26.99
C GLY A 147 16.42 18.85 -25.67
N TRP A 148 15.96 18.27 -24.56
CA TRP A 148 16.34 18.66 -23.20
C TRP A 148 16.50 17.42 -22.30
N PRO A 149 17.21 17.54 -21.17
CA PRO A 149 17.39 16.42 -20.24
C PRO A 149 16.07 15.88 -19.72
N ARG A 150 15.88 14.56 -19.78
CA ARG A 150 14.64 13.89 -19.34
C ARG A 150 14.72 13.27 -17.95
N GLY A 151 15.90 13.22 -17.35
CA GLY A 151 16.13 12.63 -16.04
C GLY A 151 17.15 13.43 -15.24
N ILE A 152 16.92 13.50 -13.93
CA ILE A 152 17.80 14.18 -12.97
C ILE A 152 18.02 13.24 -11.79
N LEU A 153 19.28 13.14 -11.37
CA LEU A 153 19.66 12.40 -10.18
C LEU A 153 19.92 13.37 -9.02
N LEU A 154 19.04 13.35 -8.02
CA LEU A 154 19.25 14.06 -6.77
C LEU A 154 19.94 13.12 -5.77
N TYR A 155 21.18 13.41 -5.38
CA TYR A 155 21.94 12.60 -4.42
C TYR A 155 22.44 13.47 -3.25
N GLY A 156 22.71 12.82 -2.12
CA GLY A 156 23.22 13.47 -0.90
C GLY A 156 22.68 12.83 0.39
N PRO A 157 23.15 13.27 1.57
CA PRO A 157 22.73 12.72 2.86
C PRO A 157 21.21 12.75 3.08
N PRO A 158 20.63 11.85 3.91
CA PRO A 158 19.22 11.91 4.25
C PRO A 158 18.88 13.25 4.93
N GLY A 159 17.67 13.76 4.70
CA GLY A 159 17.21 15.02 5.30
C GLY A 159 17.53 16.31 4.53
N CYS A 160 18.34 16.27 3.45
CA CYS A 160 18.66 17.46 2.64
C CYS A 160 17.56 17.92 1.66
N GLY A 161 16.29 17.56 1.88
CA GLY A 161 15.16 18.09 1.10
C GLY A 161 15.02 17.59 -0.35
N LYS A 162 15.74 16.54 -0.78
CA LYS A 162 15.66 15.99 -2.15
C LYS A 162 14.23 15.69 -2.63
N THR A 163 13.44 14.99 -1.81
CA THR A 163 12.05 14.62 -2.14
C THR A 163 11.14 15.84 -2.14
N ILE A 164 11.31 16.76 -1.19
CA ILE A 164 10.52 18.01 -1.09
C ILE A 164 10.81 18.90 -2.31
N LEU A 165 12.06 18.97 -2.74
CA LEU A 165 12.50 19.70 -3.94
C LEU A 165 11.87 19.14 -5.22
N ALA A 166 11.79 17.81 -5.34
CA ALA A 166 11.10 17.16 -6.46
C ALA A 166 9.59 17.46 -6.45
N ALA A 167 8.94 17.40 -5.28
CA ALA A 167 7.53 17.75 -5.12
C ALA A 167 7.25 19.22 -5.46
N ALA A 168 8.10 20.14 -5.00
CA ALA A 168 8.00 21.57 -5.33
C ALA A 168 8.15 21.84 -6.84
N THR A 169 9.02 21.08 -7.52
CA THR A 169 9.18 21.17 -8.97
C THR A 169 7.93 20.72 -9.72
N ALA A 170 7.28 19.64 -9.26
CA ALA A 170 6.01 19.18 -9.83
C ALA A 170 4.88 20.20 -9.62
N ASN A 171 4.78 20.82 -8.44
CA ASN A 171 3.79 21.87 -8.17
C ASN A 171 3.92 23.07 -9.13
N GLU A 172 5.15 23.50 -9.40
CA GLU A 172 5.47 24.63 -10.30
C GLU A 172 5.05 24.40 -11.76
N LEU A 173 4.96 23.14 -12.16
CA LEU A 173 4.52 22.72 -13.48
C LEU A 173 3.04 22.38 -13.55
N ASP A 174 2.29 22.55 -12.44
CA ASP A 174 0.91 22.08 -12.31
C ASP A 174 0.78 20.57 -12.66
N GLY A 175 1.83 19.80 -12.34
CA GLY A 175 1.95 18.40 -12.70
C GLY A 175 1.64 17.45 -11.54
N TYR A 176 1.41 16.19 -11.90
CA TYR A 176 1.30 15.08 -10.94
C TYR A 176 2.67 14.70 -10.37
N PHE A 177 2.73 14.34 -9.09
CA PHE A 177 3.96 13.88 -8.44
C PHE A 177 3.88 12.39 -8.09
N ILE A 178 4.44 11.56 -8.97
CA ILE A 178 4.45 10.11 -8.79
C ILE A 178 5.70 9.72 -8.00
N ASN A 179 5.52 9.31 -6.75
CA ASN A 179 6.60 8.79 -5.92
C ASN A 179 6.61 7.26 -5.98
N VAL A 180 7.65 6.67 -6.56
CA VAL A 180 7.80 5.22 -6.69
C VAL A 180 9.00 4.76 -5.85
N ASP A 181 8.77 3.87 -4.89
CA ASP A 181 9.85 3.17 -4.21
C ASP A 181 10.34 2.01 -5.10
N GLY A 182 11.64 1.97 -5.39
CA GLY A 182 12.24 0.88 -6.16
C GLY A 182 12.00 -0.51 -5.53
N SER A 183 11.88 -0.59 -4.20
CA SER A 183 11.57 -1.85 -3.50
C SER A 183 10.15 -2.36 -3.82
N SER A 184 9.20 -1.44 -3.98
CA SER A 184 7.80 -1.74 -4.28
C SER A 184 7.57 -2.17 -5.73
N MET A 185 8.47 -1.79 -6.64
CA MET A 185 8.44 -2.20 -8.05
C MET A 185 8.98 -3.62 -8.28
N MET A 186 9.73 -4.17 -7.32
CA MET A 186 10.37 -5.48 -7.46
C MET A 186 9.41 -6.61 -7.06
N SER A 187 9.22 -7.56 -7.97
CA SER A 187 8.47 -8.80 -7.74
C SER A 187 9.40 -9.99 -7.70
N LYS A 188 9.05 -11.03 -6.91
CA LYS A 188 9.74 -12.32 -6.96
C LYS A 188 9.52 -13.07 -8.28
N TRP A 189 8.48 -12.70 -9.03
CA TRP A 189 8.10 -13.34 -10.30
C TRP A 189 8.73 -12.59 -11.49
N LEU A 190 9.32 -13.36 -12.39
CA LEU A 190 9.96 -12.86 -13.62
C LEU A 190 8.92 -12.17 -14.51
N GLY A 191 9.24 -10.96 -14.99
CA GLY A 191 8.40 -10.17 -15.90
C GLY A 191 7.31 -9.32 -15.23
N GLU A 192 7.02 -9.52 -13.94
CA GLU A 192 6.06 -8.67 -13.22
C GLU A 192 6.60 -7.26 -12.94
N ALA A 193 7.88 -7.14 -12.59
CA ALA A 193 8.54 -5.84 -12.41
C ALA A 193 8.49 -4.99 -13.69
N GLU A 194 8.77 -5.60 -14.85
CA GLU A 194 8.69 -4.92 -16.16
C GLU A 194 7.28 -4.47 -16.49
N LYS A 195 6.28 -5.30 -16.16
CA LYS A 195 4.86 -4.97 -16.33
C LYS A 195 4.43 -3.81 -15.44
N ASN A 196 4.96 -3.71 -14.22
CA ASN A 196 4.69 -2.60 -13.33
C ASN A 196 5.32 -1.29 -13.85
N VAL A 197 6.56 -1.35 -14.34
CA VAL A 197 7.20 -0.19 -14.99
C VAL A 197 6.43 0.27 -16.23
N SER A 198 5.93 -0.66 -17.04
CA SER A 198 5.15 -0.33 -18.25
C SER A 198 3.76 0.28 -17.95
N ARG A 199 3.28 0.25 -16.71
CA ARG A 199 1.98 0.83 -16.32
C ARG A 199 2.10 2.28 -15.82
N LEU A 200 3.31 2.74 -15.51
CA LEU A 200 3.62 4.12 -15.13
C LEU A 200 3.57 5.02 -16.36
#